data_AF-A0A2E0UP07-F1
#
_entry.id   AF-A0A2E0UP07-F1
#
_cell.length_a   1.000
_cell.length_b   1.000
_cell.length_c   1.000
_cell.angle_alpha   90.00
_cell.angle_beta   90.00
_cell.angle_gamma   90.00
#
_symmetry.space_group_name_H-M   'P 1'
#
loop_
_entity.id
_entity.type
_entity.pdbx_description
1 polymer ?
#
loop_
_entity_poly.entity_id
_entity_poly.type
_entity_poly.pdbx_seq_one_letter_code
_entity_poly.pdbx_strand_id
1 'polypeptide(L)'
;MLIEKIQNVTLVYEPAEQHDADVVKEAITRCSQVCLEVWGLKTPMDAWVVVMTDWEMFLDVAMPANWQFQKWFIKRFQGSRFEQIWQVAGGWNQSFGKRVATGVKPGRLIEKADRRIGERIFVKETEMDQKVFSVTCHELTHAFSDYLKLPAWLHEGLAMRTADLCMDKQTVLPETLNLLKDSMKGRITRYDLQDENTLVLLYVRSYWLTRWLEAEKMETLKRWLQRPMRPTELEKQIAAALDLPLTDLWGRMDSFLWEYFEKRIS
;
A
#
# COMPACT_ATOMS: atom_id res chain seq x y z
N MET A 1 14.33 -2.02 22.90
CA MET A 1 13.22 -2.50 22.05
C MET A 1 12.42 -3.54 22.82
N LEU A 2 11.10 -3.41 22.81
CA LEU A 2 10.15 -4.46 23.18
C LEU A 2 9.78 -5.27 21.94
N ILE A 3 9.51 -6.55 22.12
CA ILE A 3 9.16 -7.47 21.04
C ILE A 3 7.91 -8.23 21.47
N GLU A 4 6.88 -8.16 20.65
CA GLU A 4 5.62 -8.88 20.84
C GLU A 4 5.30 -9.71 19.61
N LYS A 5 4.61 -10.83 19.82
CA LYS A 5 4.12 -11.67 18.73
C LYS A 5 2.60 -11.58 18.68
N ILE A 6 2.08 -11.12 17.54
CA ILE A 6 0.65 -10.98 17.28
C ILE A 6 0.36 -11.88 16.10
N GLN A 7 -0.30 -13.01 16.37
CA GLN A 7 -0.49 -14.08 15.38
C GLN A 7 0.87 -14.56 14.80
N ASN A 8 1.10 -14.36 13.50
CA ASN A 8 2.35 -14.69 12.81
C ASN A 8 3.21 -13.44 12.49
N VAL A 9 2.88 -12.29 13.07
CA VAL A 9 3.61 -11.03 12.88
C VAL A 9 4.36 -10.68 14.16
N THR A 10 5.63 -10.31 14.02
CA THR A 10 6.46 -9.82 15.13
C THR A 10 6.40 -8.29 15.17
N LEU A 11 5.86 -7.72 16.24
CA LEU A 11 5.84 -6.28 16.49
C LEU A 11 7.04 -5.88 17.32
N VAL A 12 7.77 -4.85 16.89
CA VAL A 12 8.96 -4.34 17.58
C VAL A 12 8.85 -2.83 17.75
N TYR A 13 9.07 -2.32 18.97
CA TYR A 13 8.93 -0.90 19.26
C TYR A 13 9.80 -0.45 20.45
N GLU A 14 10.03 0.86 20.57
CA GLU A 14 10.64 1.45 21.75
C GLU A 14 9.60 1.65 22.86
N PRO A 15 9.92 1.44 24.15
CA PRO A 15 8.95 1.64 25.24
C PRO A 15 8.28 3.02 25.25
N ALA A 16 8.97 4.04 24.73
CA ALA A 16 8.43 5.39 24.60
C ALA A 16 7.27 5.49 23.58
N GLU A 17 7.18 4.56 22.64
CA GLU A 17 6.17 4.51 21.57
C GLU A 17 5.07 3.47 21.88
N GLN A 18 4.85 3.13 23.15
CA GLN A 18 3.84 2.13 23.57
C GLN A 18 2.43 2.45 23.02
N HIS A 19 2.02 3.72 23.08
CA HIS A 19 0.69 4.15 22.61
C HIS A 19 0.49 3.81 21.13
N ASP A 20 1.42 4.21 20.27
CA ASP A 20 1.38 3.89 18.84
C ASP A 20 1.51 2.39 18.59
N ALA A 21 2.29 1.66 19.40
CA ALA A 21 2.40 0.21 19.30
C ALA A 21 1.07 -0.51 19.59
N ASP A 22 0.26 0.00 20.51
CA ASP A 22 -1.07 -0.54 20.80
C ASP A 22 -2.03 -0.34 19.61
N VAL A 23 -1.98 0.83 18.95
CA VAL A 23 -2.73 1.10 17.70
C VAL A 23 -2.27 0.18 16.57
N VAL A 24 -0.95 0.02 16.40
CA VAL A 24 -0.35 -0.87 15.40
C VAL A 24 -0.75 -2.33 15.65
N LYS A 25 -0.85 -2.76 16.91
CA LYS A 25 -1.28 -4.10 17.29
C LYS A 25 -2.73 -4.38 16.90
N GLU A 26 -3.61 -3.40 17.08
CA GLU A 26 -4.99 -3.49 16.59
C GLU A 26 -5.02 -3.60 15.07
N ALA A 27 -4.26 -2.75 14.38
CA ALA A 27 -4.16 -2.76 12.91
C ALA A 27 -3.61 -4.09 12.38
N ILE A 28 -2.58 -4.68 13.00
CA ILE A 28 -2.06 -6.00 12.64
C ILE A 28 -3.17 -7.05 12.71
N THR A 29 -3.94 -7.04 13.79
CA THR A 29 -5.02 -8.02 14.01
C THR A 29 -6.10 -7.88 12.93
N ARG A 30 -6.56 -6.65 12.70
CA ARG A 30 -7.62 -6.36 11.72
C ARG A 30 -7.17 -6.61 10.27
N CYS A 31 -5.99 -6.11 9.91
CA CYS A 31 -5.44 -6.27 8.57
C CYS A 31 -5.15 -7.74 8.24
N SER A 32 -4.62 -8.51 9.19
CA SER A 32 -4.38 -9.94 8.97
C SER A 32 -5.68 -10.69 8.68
N GLN A 33 -6.76 -10.34 9.39
CA GLN A 33 -8.09 -10.89 9.14
C GLN A 33 -8.60 -10.52 7.75
N VAL A 34 -8.59 -9.23 7.39
CA VAL A 34 -9.06 -8.75 6.07
C VAL A 34 -8.25 -9.38 4.94
N CYS A 35 -6.92 -9.41 5.05
CA CYS A 35 -6.05 -10.02 4.06
C CYS A 35 -6.38 -11.50 3.83
N LEU A 36 -6.63 -12.25 4.90
CA LEU A 36 -6.96 -13.67 4.79
C LEU A 36 -8.38 -13.90 4.25
N GLU A 37 -9.38 -13.26 4.86
CA GLU A 37 -10.80 -13.54 4.60
C GLU A 37 -11.29 -12.91 3.29
N VAL A 38 -10.88 -11.67 3.01
CA VAL A 38 -11.33 -10.92 1.84
C VAL A 38 -10.44 -11.21 0.64
N TRP A 39 -9.12 -11.17 0.82
CA TRP A 39 -8.17 -11.32 -0.30
C TRP A 39 -7.64 -12.74 -0.50
N GLY A 40 -7.79 -13.61 0.51
CA GLY A 40 -7.19 -14.95 0.47
C GLY A 40 -5.66 -14.93 0.56
N LEU A 41 -5.07 -13.83 1.05
CA LEU A 41 -3.63 -13.66 1.23
C LEU A 41 -3.19 -14.29 2.55
N LYS A 42 -2.15 -15.11 2.47
CA LYS A 42 -1.57 -15.75 3.66
C LYS A 42 -0.59 -14.82 4.35
N THR A 43 -0.58 -14.84 5.67
CA THR A 43 0.46 -14.14 6.44
C THR A 43 1.85 -14.68 6.06
N PRO A 44 2.84 -13.80 5.78
CA PRO A 44 4.21 -14.23 5.56
C PRO A 44 4.76 -14.99 6.77
N MET A 45 5.63 -15.98 6.53
CA MET A 45 6.18 -16.82 7.60
C MET A 45 7.07 -16.04 8.59
N ASP A 46 7.72 -14.97 8.14
CA ASP A 46 8.60 -14.13 8.94
C ASP A 46 8.25 -12.65 8.67
N ALA A 47 7.06 -12.24 9.11
CA ALA A 47 6.56 -10.87 9.00
C ALA A 47 6.93 -10.06 10.24
N TRP A 48 7.53 -8.89 10.04
CA TRP A 48 7.93 -7.97 11.09
C TRP A 48 7.22 -6.63 10.88
N VAL A 49 6.69 -6.06 11.96
CA VAL A 49 6.21 -4.69 12.00
C VAL A 49 7.04 -3.94 13.03
N VAL A 50 7.61 -2.81 12.65
CA VAL A 50 8.48 -2.01 13.51
C VAL A 50 7.86 -0.63 13.64
N VAL A 51 7.56 -0.18 14.87
CA VAL A 51 7.25 1.23 15.11
C VAL A 51 8.55 2.01 14.94
N MET A 52 8.72 2.64 13.78
CA MET A 52 9.98 3.22 13.33
C MET A 52 10.09 4.69 13.71
N THR A 53 11.01 4.99 14.62
CA THR A 53 11.36 6.37 15.01
C THR A 53 12.44 6.96 14.11
N ASP A 54 13.24 6.11 13.47
CA ASP A 54 14.20 6.46 12.43
C ASP A 54 14.39 5.28 11.44
N TRP A 55 14.81 5.59 10.20
CA TRP A 55 14.96 4.56 9.16
C TRP A 55 16.19 3.68 9.35
N GLU A 56 17.23 4.14 10.07
CA GLU A 56 18.43 3.34 10.31
C GLU A 56 18.15 2.22 11.32
N MET A 57 17.43 2.55 12.39
CA MET A 57 16.92 1.65 13.41
C MET A 57 15.98 0.63 12.79
N PHE A 58 15.10 1.06 11.87
CA PHE A 58 14.28 0.12 11.10
C PHE A 58 15.14 -0.94 10.41
N LEU A 59 16.21 -0.52 9.70
CA LEU A 59 17.13 -1.46 9.06
C LEU A 59 17.86 -2.34 10.09
N ASP A 60 18.29 -1.77 11.22
CA ASP A 60 19.00 -2.51 12.27
C ASP A 60 18.17 -3.63 12.91
N VAL A 61 16.89 -3.34 13.16
CA VAL A 61 15.96 -4.28 13.76
C VAL A 61 15.47 -5.31 12.74
N ALA A 62 15.11 -4.85 11.55
CA ALA A 62 14.50 -5.69 10.54
C ALA A 62 15.49 -6.64 9.87
N MET A 63 16.72 -6.19 9.62
CA MET A 63 17.69 -6.91 8.78
C MET A 63 18.28 -8.14 9.51
N PRO A 64 18.16 -9.35 8.93
CA PRO A 64 18.78 -10.55 9.50
C PRO A 64 20.31 -10.41 9.62
N ALA A 65 20.93 -11.07 10.61
CA ALA A 65 22.36 -10.93 10.91
C ALA A 65 23.28 -11.17 9.69
N ASN A 66 22.93 -12.12 8.83
CA ASN A 66 23.69 -12.44 7.62
C ASN A 66 23.59 -11.37 6.51
N TRP A 67 22.69 -10.39 6.65
CA TRP A 67 22.53 -9.26 5.73
C TRP A 67 23.21 -7.97 6.23
N GLN A 68 23.69 -7.95 7.48
CA GLN A 68 24.21 -6.74 8.12
C GLN A 68 25.38 -6.08 7.36
N PHE A 69 26.19 -6.84 6.61
CA PHE A 69 27.23 -6.25 5.75
C PHE A 69 26.65 -5.40 4.60
N GLN A 70 25.44 -5.74 4.11
CA GLN A 70 24.75 -4.97 3.07
C GLN A 70 24.25 -3.62 3.58
N LYS A 71 24.03 -3.47 4.89
CA LYS A 71 23.68 -2.19 5.52
C LYS A 71 24.68 -1.09 5.16
N TRP A 72 25.98 -1.41 5.18
CA TRP A 72 27.02 -0.46 4.81
C TRP A 72 26.85 0.03 3.36
N PHE A 73 26.54 -0.88 2.43
CA PHE A 73 26.28 -0.53 1.03
C PHE A 73 25.01 0.32 0.89
N ILE A 74 23.92 -0.06 1.57
CA ILE A 74 22.66 0.70 1.56
C ILE A 74 22.90 2.12 2.05
N LYS A 75 23.53 2.30 3.21
CA LYS A 75 23.86 3.62 3.75
C LYS A 75 24.75 4.42 2.80
N ARG A 76 25.82 3.79 2.28
CA ARG A 76 26.83 4.47 1.47
C ARG A 76 26.31 4.94 0.11
N PHE A 77 25.42 4.17 -0.52
CA PHE A 77 24.98 4.41 -1.89
C PHE A 77 23.54 4.91 -2.00
N GLN A 78 22.70 4.66 -0.98
CA GLN A 78 21.27 4.96 -1.02
C GLN A 78 20.80 5.81 0.17
N GLY A 79 21.63 6.08 1.17
CA GLY A 79 21.21 6.78 2.40
C GLY A 79 20.48 8.10 2.15
N SER A 80 20.95 8.91 1.20
CA SER A 80 20.27 10.17 0.84
C SER A 80 18.87 9.95 0.25
N ARG A 81 18.67 8.89 -0.52
CA ARG A 81 17.37 8.51 -1.08
C ARG A 81 16.44 8.00 0.03
N PHE A 82 16.97 7.21 0.97
CA PHE A 82 16.20 6.76 2.14
C PHE A 82 15.74 7.95 2.98
N GLU A 83 16.62 8.92 3.23
CA GLU A 83 16.27 10.14 3.97
C GLU A 83 15.18 10.96 3.26
N GLN A 84 15.27 11.12 1.94
CA GLN A 84 14.24 11.84 1.17
C GLN A 84 12.88 11.16 1.24
N ILE A 85 12.83 9.84 1.04
CA ILE A 85 11.58 9.08 1.14
C ILE A 85 11.07 9.07 2.59
N TRP A 86 11.98 9.00 3.56
CA TRP A 86 11.63 9.11 4.97
C TRP A 86 10.86 10.39 5.26
N GLN A 87 11.20 11.55 4.69
CA GLN A 87 10.46 12.79 4.99
C GLN A 87 8.99 12.80 4.53
N VAL A 88 8.64 11.97 3.53
CA VAL A 88 7.29 11.94 2.93
C VAL A 88 6.47 10.72 3.34
N ALA A 89 7.12 9.59 3.64
CA ALA A 89 6.43 8.33 3.87
C ALA A 89 5.91 8.21 5.31
N GLY A 90 4.67 7.74 5.47
CA GLY A 90 4.12 7.35 6.78
C GLY A 90 4.60 5.97 7.23
N GLY A 91 4.97 5.13 6.27
CA GLY A 91 5.38 3.75 6.47
C GLY A 91 6.35 3.29 5.37
N TRP A 92 6.93 2.11 5.54
CA TRP A 92 7.88 1.54 4.59
C TRP A 92 7.78 0.02 4.61
N ASN A 93 7.81 -0.62 3.43
CA ASN A 93 7.93 -2.07 3.31
C ASN A 93 9.28 -2.50 2.71
N GLN A 94 9.95 -3.49 3.31
CA GLN A 94 11.21 -4.04 2.81
C GLN A 94 11.32 -5.55 3.05
N SER A 95 11.64 -6.29 1.98
CA SER A 95 11.97 -7.71 2.07
C SER A 95 13.47 -7.95 2.21
N PHE A 96 13.84 -8.84 3.13
CA PHE A 96 15.20 -9.34 3.40
C PHE A 96 15.24 -10.87 3.23
N GLY A 97 15.17 -11.34 1.98
CA GLY A 97 15.07 -12.76 1.67
C GLY A 97 13.69 -13.31 2.06
N LYS A 98 13.63 -14.12 3.13
CA LYS A 98 12.36 -14.69 3.64
C LYS A 98 11.62 -13.77 4.61
N ARG A 99 12.33 -12.82 5.21
CA ARG A 99 11.74 -11.84 6.12
C ARG A 99 11.13 -10.70 5.32
N VAL A 100 9.91 -10.31 5.69
CA VAL A 100 9.29 -9.09 5.18
C VAL A 100 9.05 -8.18 6.37
N ALA A 101 9.59 -6.97 6.30
CA ALA A 101 9.51 -6.00 7.37
C ALA A 101 8.76 -4.75 6.93
N THR A 102 7.84 -4.34 7.77
CA THR A 102 7.02 -3.14 7.63
C THR A 102 7.42 -2.17 8.73
N GLY A 103 7.91 -1.00 8.38
CA GLY A 103 8.11 0.10 9.30
C GLY A 103 6.89 1.02 9.29
N VAL A 104 6.43 1.43 10.46
CA VAL A 104 5.32 2.39 10.62
C VAL A 104 5.78 3.51 11.53
N LYS A 105 5.69 4.75 11.07
CA LYS A 105 6.04 5.88 11.94
C LYS A 105 5.01 6.06 13.05
N PRO A 106 5.44 6.43 14.27
CA PRO A 106 4.51 6.86 15.30
C PRO A 106 3.79 8.15 14.90
N GLY A 107 2.61 8.40 15.47
CA GLY A 107 1.74 9.52 15.12
C GLY A 107 2.45 10.87 15.14
N ARG A 108 3.31 11.11 16.14
CA ARG A 108 4.13 12.33 16.28
C ARG A 108 5.08 12.61 15.10
N LEU A 109 5.49 11.58 14.36
CA LEU A 109 6.38 11.69 13.19
C LEU A 109 5.58 11.74 11.89
N ILE A 110 4.47 11.01 11.81
CA ILE A 110 3.52 11.15 10.69
C ILE A 110 2.99 12.57 10.65
N GLU A 111 2.71 13.17 11.81
CA GLU A 111 2.15 14.50 11.89
C GLU A 111 3.04 15.55 11.18
N LYS A 112 4.35 15.37 11.26
CA LYS A 112 5.38 16.27 10.71
C LYS A 112 5.78 15.94 9.27
N ALA A 113 5.33 14.81 8.73
CA ALA A 113 5.66 14.40 7.38
C ALA A 113 5.03 15.34 6.34
N ASP A 114 5.66 15.44 5.17
CA ASP A 114 5.10 16.21 4.05
C ASP A 114 3.83 15.54 3.52
N ARG A 115 2.72 16.30 3.53
CA ARG A 115 1.38 15.79 3.19
C ARG A 115 0.90 16.18 1.80
N ARG A 116 1.70 16.90 1.00
CA ARG A 116 1.26 17.51 -0.28
C ARG A 116 0.61 16.52 -1.24
N ILE A 117 1.19 15.32 -1.40
CA ILE A 117 0.66 14.28 -2.28
C ILE A 117 -0.55 13.60 -1.62
N GLY A 118 -0.43 13.27 -0.33
CA GLY A 118 -1.48 12.57 0.42
C GLY A 118 -2.79 13.37 0.48
N GLU A 119 -2.73 14.69 0.66
CA GLU A 119 -3.90 15.58 0.71
C GLU A 119 -4.67 15.66 -0.61
N ARG A 120 -4.06 15.25 -1.74
CA ARG A 120 -4.72 15.16 -3.04
C ARG A 120 -5.47 13.85 -3.25
N ILE A 121 -5.20 12.84 -2.41
CA ILE A 121 -5.69 11.47 -2.58
C ILE A 121 -6.60 11.07 -1.43
N PHE A 122 -6.21 11.37 -0.20
CA PHE A 122 -6.84 10.81 1.00
C PHE A 122 -7.75 11.81 1.71
N VAL A 123 -8.84 11.30 2.27
CA VAL A 123 -9.69 11.99 3.22
C VAL A 123 -8.82 12.38 4.42
N LYS A 124 -8.93 13.64 4.87
CA LYS A 124 -8.16 14.13 6.00
C LYS A 124 -8.59 13.39 7.28
N GLU A 125 -7.66 12.63 7.85
CA GLU A 125 -7.81 12.02 9.18
C GLU A 125 -7.39 13.04 10.24
N THR A 126 -8.30 13.36 11.16
CA THR A 126 -8.05 14.35 12.22
C THR A 126 -7.28 13.76 13.39
N GLU A 127 -7.50 12.48 13.68
CA GLU A 127 -6.85 11.76 14.78
C GLU A 127 -5.62 10.98 14.27
N MET A 128 -4.47 11.16 14.92
CA MET A 128 -3.24 10.49 14.52
C MET A 128 -3.32 8.97 14.71
N ASP A 129 -4.04 8.47 15.70
CA ASP A 129 -4.26 7.03 15.89
C ASP A 129 -4.93 6.41 14.66
N GLN A 130 -5.92 7.08 14.09
CA GLN A 130 -6.55 6.62 12.85
C GLN A 130 -5.56 6.60 11.69
N LYS A 131 -4.68 7.60 11.61
CA LYS A 131 -3.65 7.67 10.56
C LYS A 131 -2.60 6.58 10.70
N VAL A 132 -2.13 6.31 11.92
CA VAL A 132 -1.18 5.23 12.21
C VAL A 132 -1.81 3.88 11.87
N PHE A 133 -3.07 3.68 12.26
CA PHE A 133 -3.83 2.48 11.93
C PHE A 133 -3.95 2.27 10.41
N SER A 134 -4.36 3.32 9.67
CA SER A 134 -4.58 3.25 8.22
C SER A 134 -3.28 2.98 7.46
N VAL A 135 -2.18 3.66 7.85
CA VAL A 135 -0.84 3.43 7.31
C VAL A 135 -0.36 2.01 7.61
N THR A 136 -0.58 1.50 8.82
CA THR A 136 -0.19 0.13 9.18
C THR A 136 -0.91 -0.88 8.30
N CYS A 137 -2.23 -0.74 8.12
CA CYS A 137 -3.00 -1.62 7.26
C CYS A 137 -2.53 -1.57 5.79
N HIS A 138 -2.21 -0.37 5.30
CA HIS A 138 -1.67 -0.17 3.96
C HIS A 138 -0.33 -0.90 3.78
N GLU A 139 0.67 -0.61 4.63
CA GLU A 139 2.01 -1.19 4.49
C GLU A 139 2.08 -2.69 4.79
N LEU A 140 1.21 -3.16 5.69
CA LEU A 140 1.12 -4.58 6.00
C LEU A 140 0.48 -5.35 4.84
N THR A 141 -0.42 -4.74 4.07
CA THR A 141 -0.94 -5.35 2.83
C THR A 141 0.16 -5.57 1.81
N HIS A 142 1.11 -4.64 1.67
CA HIS A 142 2.30 -4.83 0.85
C HIS A 142 3.09 -6.05 1.34
N ALA A 143 3.25 -6.22 2.65
CA ALA A 143 3.96 -7.37 3.20
C ALA A 143 3.25 -8.70 2.86
N PHE A 144 1.93 -8.73 2.97
CA PHE A 144 1.11 -9.91 2.70
C PHE A 144 1.05 -10.27 1.22
N SER A 145 1.35 -9.33 0.32
CA SER A 145 1.32 -9.54 -1.13
C SER A 145 2.70 -9.55 -1.80
N ASP A 146 3.79 -9.30 -1.06
CA ASP A 146 5.14 -9.19 -1.63
C ASP A 146 5.56 -10.42 -2.46
N TYR A 147 5.15 -11.62 -2.02
CA TYR A 147 5.49 -12.87 -2.73
C TYR A 147 4.84 -12.98 -4.12
N LEU A 148 3.77 -12.23 -4.38
CA LEU A 148 3.04 -12.26 -5.65
C LEU A 148 3.68 -11.40 -6.73
N LYS A 149 4.54 -10.44 -6.34
CA LYS A 149 5.20 -9.48 -7.26
C LYS A 149 4.18 -8.79 -8.17
N LEU A 150 3.13 -8.27 -7.54
CA LEU A 150 2.02 -7.58 -8.21
C LEU A 150 2.53 -6.36 -8.99
N PRO A 151 1.87 -5.99 -10.11
CA PRO A 151 2.16 -4.71 -10.73
C PRO A 151 1.78 -3.57 -9.79
N ALA A 152 2.49 -2.45 -9.90
CA ALA A 152 2.37 -1.30 -8.99
C ALA A 152 0.91 -0.88 -8.75
N TRP A 153 0.08 -0.86 -9.80
CA TRP A 153 -1.30 -0.42 -9.64
C TRP A 153 -2.14 -1.36 -8.74
N LEU A 154 -1.91 -2.66 -8.82
CA LEU A 154 -2.66 -3.63 -8.01
C LEU A 154 -2.09 -3.67 -6.59
N HIS A 155 -0.78 -3.52 -6.47
CA HIS A 155 -0.08 -3.43 -5.18
C HIS A 155 -0.62 -2.25 -4.34
N GLU A 156 -0.60 -1.04 -4.89
CA GLU A 156 -1.13 0.16 -4.21
C GLU A 156 -2.65 0.11 -4.03
N GLY A 157 -3.37 -0.37 -5.06
CA GLY A 157 -4.82 -0.46 -5.03
C GLY A 157 -5.33 -1.39 -3.94
N LEU A 158 -4.70 -2.56 -3.77
CA LEU A 158 -5.02 -3.48 -2.67
C LEU A 158 -4.69 -2.86 -1.31
N ALA A 159 -3.53 -2.22 -1.16
CA ALA A 159 -3.14 -1.61 0.11
C ALA A 159 -4.11 -0.52 0.56
N MET A 160 -4.54 0.36 -0.36
CA MET A 160 -5.55 1.38 -0.05
C MET A 160 -6.94 0.76 0.23
N ARG A 161 -7.37 -0.26 -0.53
CA ARG A 161 -8.65 -0.91 -0.27
C ARG A 161 -8.67 -1.73 1.02
N THR A 162 -7.56 -2.36 1.40
CA THR A 162 -7.45 -3.02 2.70
C THR A 162 -7.54 -2.00 3.84
N ALA A 163 -6.89 -0.84 3.72
CA ALA A 163 -7.02 0.21 4.73
C ALA A 163 -8.48 0.64 4.92
N ASP A 164 -9.23 0.85 3.82
CA ASP A 164 -10.67 1.16 3.88
C ASP A 164 -11.47 0.08 4.63
N LEU A 165 -11.26 -1.18 4.28
CA LEU A 165 -11.96 -2.32 4.88
C LEU A 165 -11.62 -2.52 6.36
N CYS A 166 -10.38 -2.22 6.74
CA CYS A 166 -9.95 -2.29 8.14
C CYS A 166 -10.60 -1.19 8.97
N MET A 167 -10.72 0.01 8.41
CA MET A 167 -11.32 1.17 9.08
C MET A 167 -12.84 1.27 8.95
N ASP A 168 -13.46 0.39 8.15
CA ASP A 168 -14.89 0.45 7.80
C ASP A 168 -15.33 1.82 7.25
N LYS A 169 -14.44 2.48 6.50
CA LYS A 169 -14.72 3.76 5.84
C LYS A 169 -13.86 3.94 4.61
N GLN A 170 -14.31 4.79 3.70
CA GLN A 170 -13.51 5.20 2.55
C GLN A 170 -12.43 6.20 2.99
N THR A 171 -11.16 5.89 2.72
CA THR A 171 -10.01 6.76 3.03
C THR A 171 -9.53 7.56 1.82
N VAL A 172 -9.92 7.20 0.59
CA VAL A 172 -9.60 7.97 -0.63
C VAL A 172 -10.74 8.95 -0.94
N LEU A 173 -10.41 10.18 -1.30
CA LEU A 173 -11.39 11.23 -1.64
C LEU A 173 -12.26 10.81 -2.83
N PRO A 174 -13.61 10.84 -2.72
CA PRO A 174 -14.50 10.60 -3.86
C PRO A 174 -14.20 11.50 -5.07
N GLU A 175 -13.79 12.75 -4.81
CA GLU A 175 -13.48 13.77 -5.81
C GLU A 175 -12.29 13.38 -6.70
N THR A 176 -11.45 12.43 -6.27
CA THR A 176 -10.35 11.91 -7.09
C THR A 176 -10.83 11.24 -8.37
N LEU A 177 -12.11 10.83 -8.47
CA LEU A 177 -12.70 10.38 -9.74
C LEU A 177 -12.60 11.45 -10.84
N ASN A 178 -12.65 12.73 -10.49
CA ASN A 178 -12.49 13.81 -11.47
C ASN A 178 -11.09 13.82 -12.08
N LEU A 179 -10.08 13.31 -11.38
CA LEU A 179 -8.72 13.19 -11.92
C LEU A 179 -8.66 12.13 -13.03
N LEU A 180 -9.51 11.09 -12.97
CA LEU A 180 -9.67 10.13 -14.06
C LEU A 180 -10.37 10.76 -15.27
N LYS A 181 -11.33 11.66 -15.04
CA LYS A 181 -11.97 12.42 -16.12
C LYS A 181 -11.00 13.35 -16.83
N ASP A 182 -10.14 14.02 -16.08
CA ASP A 182 -9.16 14.97 -16.65
C ASP A 182 -8.00 14.26 -17.34
N SER A 183 -7.59 13.07 -16.89
CA SER A 183 -6.59 12.26 -17.60
C SER A 183 -7.09 11.82 -18.99
N MET A 184 -8.40 11.75 -19.24
CA MET A 184 -8.93 11.48 -20.59
C MET A 184 -8.50 12.54 -21.62
N LYS A 185 -8.16 13.75 -21.18
CA LYS A 185 -7.72 14.86 -22.04
C LYS A 185 -6.24 14.75 -22.46
N GLY A 186 -5.47 13.83 -21.88
CA GLY A 186 -4.06 13.59 -22.22
C GLY A 186 -3.64 12.14 -21.98
N ARG A 187 -3.08 11.47 -23.00
CA ARG A 187 -2.66 10.06 -22.89
C ARG A 187 -1.46 9.89 -21.94
N ILE A 188 -1.71 9.66 -20.65
CA ILE A 188 -0.67 9.19 -19.73
C ILE A 188 -0.58 7.67 -19.84
N THR A 189 0.36 7.21 -20.67
CA THR A 189 0.59 5.77 -20.93
C THR A 189 1.68 5.17 -20.04
N ARG A 190 2.48 5.99 -19.35
CA ARG A 190 3.54 5.56 -18.42
C ARG A 190 3.59 6.46 -17.21
N TYR A 191 3.83 5.83 -16.06
CA TYR A 191 3.99 6.55 -14.82
C TYR A 191 5.45 6.98 -14.61
N ASP A 192 5.72 8.28 -14.58
CA ASP A 192 6.96 8.81 -14.03
C ASP A 192 6.78 8.98 -12.51
N LEU A 193 7.54 8.21 -11.74
CA LEU A 193 7.48 8.23 -10.28
C LEU A 193 8.14 9.49 -9.67
N GLN A 194 8.82 10.31 -10.49
CA GLN A 194 9.36 11.61 -10.08
C GLN A 194 8.37 12.76 -10.31
N ASP A 195 7.32 12.53 -11.10
CA ASP A 195 6.24 13.50 -11.32
C ASP A 195 5.09 13.24 -10.35
N GLU A 196 4.87 14.18 -9.43
CA GLU A 196 3.80 14.11 -8.43
C GLU A 196 2.42 13.90 -9.06
N ASN A 197 2.12 14.50 -10.22
CA ASN A 197 0.81 14.36 -10.87
C ASN A 197 0.60 12.94 -11.38
N THR A 198 1.65 12.39 -11.97
CA THR A 198 1.63 11.05 -12.51
C THR A 198 1.57 10.01 -11.39
N LEU A 199 2.23 10.26 -10.25
CA LEU A 199 2.10 9.44 -9.04
C LEU A 199 0.68 9.50 -8.47
N VAL A 200 0.09 10.69 -8.33
CA VAL A 200 -1.30 10.84 -7.87
C VAL A 200 -2.26 10.06 -8.77
N LEU A 201 -2.12 10.18 -10.10
CA LEU A 201 -2.97 9.44 -11.03
C LEU A 201 -2.78 7.91 -10.90
N LEU A 202 -1.55 7.43 -10.68
CA LEU A 202 -1.31 6.02 -10.39
C LEU A 202 -2.13 5.57 -9.19
N TYR A 203 -2.02 6.23 -8.04
CA TYR A 203 -2.75 5.87 -6.83
C TYR A 203 -4.27 5.92 -7.04
N VAL A 204 -4.77 6.98 -7.66
CA VAL A 204 -6.20 7.14 -7.93
C VAL A 204 -6.72 6.02 -8.83
N ARG A 205 -6.07 5.74 -9.96
CA ARG A 205 -6.46 4.64 -10.85
C ARG A 205 -6.40 3.29 -10.12
N SER A 206 -5.34 3.07 -9.36
CA SER A 206 -5.12 1.85 -8.57
C SER A 206 -6.27 1.58 -7.60
N TYR A 207 -6.66 2.60 -6.85
CA TYR A 207 -7.76 2.52 -5.89
C TYR A 207 -9.08 2.20 -6.57
N TRP A 208 -9.48 3.01 -7.55
CA TRP A 208 -10.79 2.86 -8.20
C TRP A 208 -10.90 1.56 -9.01
N LEU A 209 -9.82 1.14 -9.66
CA LEU A 209 -9.79 -0.16 -10.36
C LEU A 209 -9.92 -1.32 -9.37
N THR A 210 -9.20 -1.29 -8.25
CA THR A 210 -9.30 -2.35 -7.24
C THR A 210 -10.68 -2.37 -6.60
N ARG A 211 -11.27 -1.22 -6.32
CA ARG A 211 -12.65 -1.11 -5.83
C ARG A 211 -13.67 -1.67 -6.82
N TRP A 212 -13.48 -1.43 -8.11
CA TRP A 212 -14.34 -2.02 -9.15
C TRP A 212 -14.19 -3.55 -9.20
N LEU A 213 -12.94 -4.05 -9.19
CA LEU A 213 -12.66 -5.48 -9.16
C LEU A 213 -13.27 -6.17 -7.94
N GLU A 214 -13.18 -5.53 -6.78
CA GLU A 214 -13.81 -5.98 -5.54
C GLU A 214 -15.33 -6.07 -5.67
N ALA A 215 -15.98 -5.05 -6.24
CA ALA A 215 -17.43 -5.00 -6.37
C ALA A 215 -17.98 -5.99 -7.42
N GLU A 216 -17.31 -6.12 -8.57
CA GLU A 216 -17.88 -6.81 -9.75
C GLU A 216 -17.19 -8.12 -10.08
N LYS A 217 -15.96 -8.33 -9.58
CA LYS A 217 -15.06 -9.42 -9.99
C LYS A 217 -14.31 -10.04 -8.80
N MET A 218 -14.84 -10.00 -7.58
CA MET A 218 -14.17 -10.46 -6.35
C MET A 218 -13.55 -11.85 -6.49
N GLU A 219 -14.31 -12.84 -6.96
CA GLU A 219 -13.83 -14.22 -7.10
C GLU A 219 -12.70 -14.36 -8.12
N THR A 220 -12.72 -13.51 -9.16
CA THR A 220 -11.62 -13.44 -10.13
C THR A 220 -10.39 -12.80 -9.51
N LEU A 221 -10.55 -11.69 -8.78
CA LEU A 221 -9.47 -11.03 -8.07
C LEU A 221 -8.81 -11.97 -7.05
N LYS A 222 -9.59 -12.67 -6.21
CA LYS A 222 -9.09 -13.68 -5.28
C LYS A 222 -8.24 -14.74 -5.97
N ARG A 223 -8.68 -15.25 -7.13
CA ARG A 223 -7.90 -16.22 -7.92
C ARG A 223 -6.56 -15.65 -8.40
N TRP A 224 -6.53 -14.38 -8.80
CA TRP A 224 -5.28 -13.71 -9.19
C TRP A 224 -4.31 -13.60 -8.01
N LEU A 225 -4.81 -13.42 -6.79
CA LEU A 225 -4.01 -13.29 -5.58
C LEU A 225 -3.54 -14.62 -4.97
N GLN A 226 -3.96 -15.77 -5.53
CA GLN A 226 -3.49 -17.07 -5.06
C GLN A 226 -2.08 -17.43 -5.54
N ARG A 227 -1.58 -16.79 -6.60
CA ARG A 227 -0.27 -17.11 -7.19
C ARG A 227 0.36 -15.94 -7.92
N PRO A 228 1.69 -15.87 -8.00
CA PRO A 228 2.36 -14.89 -8.85
C PRO A 228 1.88 -15.01 -10.29
N MET A 229 1.66 -13.87 -10.94
CA MET A 229 1.21 -13.80 -12.33
C MET A 229 2.10 -12.84 -13.12
N ARG A 230 2.37 -13.17 -14.38
CA ARG A 230 3.08 -12.24 -15.25
C ARG A 230 2.20 -11.01 -15.51
N PRO A 231 2.75 -9.79 -15.49
CA PRO A 231 1.96 -8.57 -15.74
C PRO A 231 1.12 -8.65 -17.02
N THR A 232 1.68 -9.17 -18.11
CA THR A 232 0.98 -9.33 -19.40
C THR A 232 -0.16 -10.35 -19.37
N GLU A 233 -0.09 -11.36 -18.50
CA GLU A 233 -1.18 -12.32 -18.30
C GLU A 233 -2.32 -11.67 -17.50
N LEU A 234 -1.98 -10.90 -16.46
CA LEU A 234 -2.95 -10.17 -15.67
C LEU A 234 -3.69 -9.13 -16.52
N GLU A 235 -2.98 -8.36 -17.33
CA GLU A 235 -3.58 -7.38 -18.25
C GLU A 235 -4.56 -8.05 -19.23
N LYS A 236 -4.23 -9.23 -19.78
CA LYS A 236 -5.15 -9.99 -20.63
C LYS A 236 -6.42 -10.38 -19.89
N GLN A 237 -6.30 -10.80 -18.62
CA GLN A 237 -7.47 -11.19 -17.83
C GLN A 237 -8.34 -9.98 -17.45
N ILE A 238 -7.74 -8.81 -17.21
CA ILE A 238 -8.48 -7.57 -16.97
C ILE A 238 -9.18 -7.10 -18.25
N ALA A 239 -8.47 -7.12 -19.38
CA ALA A 239 -9.05 -6.79 -20.69
C ALA A 239 -10.26 -7.68 -21.00
N ALA A 240 -10.14 -8.99 -20.77
CA ALA A 240 -11.25 -9.92 -20.90
C ALA A 240 -12.40 -9.64 -19.91
N ALA A 241 -12.10 -9.26 -18.66
CA ALA A 241 -13.12 -8.92 -17.67
C ALA A 241 -13.90 -7.63 -17.99
N LEU A 242 -13.30 -6.73 -18.77
CA LEU A 242 -13.85 -5.45 -19.22
C LEU A 242 -14.44 -5.49 -20.64
N ASP A 243 -14.33 -6.63 -21.33
CA ASP A 243 -14.65 -6.76 -22.76
C ASP A 243 -13.94 -5.70 -23.63
N LEU A 244 -12.64 -5.50 -23.35
CA LEU A 244 -11.78 -4.55 -24.06
C LEU A 244 -10.66 -5.26 -24.83
N PRO A 245 -10.27 -4.77 -26.01
CA PRO A 245 -9.00 -5.16 -26.61
C PRO A 245 -7.84 -4.81 -25.69
N LEU A 246 -6.84 -5.70 -25.59
CA LEU A 246 -5.64 -5.46 -24.77
C LEU A 246 -4.91 -4.16 -25.14
N THR A 247 -4.91 -3.80 -26.43
CA THR A 247 -4.29 -2.56 -26.94
C THR A 247 -4.95 -1.30 -26.41
N ASP A 248 -6.23 -1.39 -26.04
CA ASP A 248 -7.05 -0.26 -25.66
C ASP A 248 -7.27 -0.19 -24.16
N LEU A 249 -6.90 -1.26 -23.43
CA LEU A 249 -7.15 -1.44 -22.00
C LEU A 249 -6.83 -0.18 -21.20
N TRP A 250 -5.57 0.23 -21.20
CA TRP A 250 -5.13 1.38 -20.41
C TRP A 250 -5.58 2.72 -20.98
N GLY A 251 -5.83 2.80 -22.29
CA GLY A 251 -6.36 4.00 -22.93
C GLY A 251 -7.83 4.27 -22.62
N ARG A 252 -8.59 3.23 -22.25
CA ARG A 252 -10.03 3.32 -21.91
C ARG A 252 -10.32 3.14 -20.43
N MET A 253 -9.35 2.71 -19.63
CA MET A 253 -9.52 2.40 -18.22
C MET A 253 -10.10 3.58 -17.42
N ASP A 254 -9.52 4.77 -17.57
CA ASP A 254 -9.93 5.94 -16.78
C ASP A 254 -11.37 6.34 -17.08
N SER A 255 -11.75 6.39 -18.36
CA SER A 255 -13.13 6.67 -18.77
C SER A 255 -14.10 5.62 -18.24
N PHE A 256 -13.74 4.33 -18.34
CA PHE A 256 -14.56 3.24 -17.83
C PHE A 256 -14.81 3.37 -16.33
N LEU A 257 -13.75 3.59 -15.53
CA LEU A 257 -13.86 3.71 -14.08
C LEU A 257 -14.68 4.94 -13.69
N TRP A 258 -14.45 6.07 -14.36
CA TRP A 258 -15.22 7.29 -14.14
C TRP A 258 -16.72 7.06 -14.43
N GLU A 259 -17.07 6.53 -15.61
CA GLU A 259 -18.46 6.23 -15.98
C GLU A 259 -19.14 5.23 -15.04
N TYR A 260 -18.39 4.22 -14.57
CA TYR A 260 -18.90 3.19 -13.66
C TYR A 260 -19.26 3.77 -12.28
N PHE A 261 -18.40 4.63 -11.72
CA PHE A 261 -18.58 5.19 -10.38
C PHE A 261 -19.43 6.46 -10.36
N GLU A 262 -19.40 7.29 -11.41
CA GLU A 262 -20.24 8.49 -11.50
C GLU A 262 -21.71 8.13 -11.31
N LYS A 263 -22.20 7.11 -12.02
CA LYS A 263 -23.59 6.61 -11.95
C LYS A 263 -24.01 6.04 -10.59
N ARG A 264 -23.06 5.77 -9.69
CA ARG A 264 -23.29 5.14 -8.39
C ARG A 264 -23.05 6.07 -7.20
N ILE A 265 -22.42 7.22 -7.44
CA ILE A 265 -22.13 8.23 -6.41
C ILE A 265 -23.12 9.40 -6.51
N SER A 266 -23.75 9.60 -7.68
CA SER A 266 -24.92 10.46 -7.88
C SER A 266 -26.21 9.85 -7.34
#